data_AF-A0A7X0U753-F1
#
_entry.id   AF-A0A7X0U753-F1
#
_cell.length_a   1.000
_cell.length_b   1.000
_cell.length_c   1.000
_cell.angle_alpha   90.00
_cell.angle_beta   90.00
_cell.angle_gamma   90.00
#
_symmetry.space_group_name_H-M   'P 1'
#
loop_
_entity.id
_entity.type
_entity.pdbx_description
1 polymer ?
#
loop_
_entity_poly.entity_id
_entity_poly.type
_entity_poly.pdbx_seq_one_letter_code
_entity_poly.pdbx_strand_id
1 'polypeptide(L)'
;MAELRRAGVDVEVGVLADEAELVLRPWLTALGRGTPFVTWAYSADAEDHRQVPALDVHGYDVVVGPDGQLREGTPGGHGDTFVLPGELPQGSPEKVLQALYAAGVRSLLMLSARGLAELYANAGLVDEILVHLPGRAASSPGGELPSAGFRVSAVRRLEDHVLVRAQREDPPFRAR
;
A
#
# COMPACT_ATOMS: atom_id res chain seq x y z
N MET A 1 -22.85 6.23 -17.75
CA MET A 1 -23.51 5.32 -18.72
C MET A 1 -24.73 5.96 -19.39
N ALA A 2 -25.72 6.46 -18.63
CA ALA A 2 -26.93 7.06 -19.21
C ALA A 2 -26.64 8.22 -20.17
N GLU A 3 -25.70 9.10 -19.83
CA GLU A 3 -25.28 10.22 -20.69
C GLU A 3 -24.69 9.76 -22.04
N LEU A 4 -23.74 8.82 -22.01
CA LEU A 4 -23.10 8.28 -23.22
C LEU A 4 -24.10 7.58 -24.14
N ARG A 5 -24.98 6.76 -23.56
CA ARG A 5 -26.05 6.09 -24.32
C ARG A 5 -27.04 7.09 -24.92
N ARG A 6 -27.38 8.16 -24.20
CA ARG A 6 -28.25 9.22 -24.72
C ARG A 6 -27.61 9.98 -25.88
N ALA A 7 -26.29 10.09 -25.89
CA ALA A 7 -25.53 10.64 -27.00
C ALA A 7 -25.41 9.68 -28.21
N GLY A 8 -26.05 8.50 -28.17
CA GLY A 8 -26.01 7.51 -29.24
C GLY A 8 -24.73 6.66 -29.27
N VAL A 9 -23.90 6.74 -28.22
CA VAL A 9 -22.72 5.88 -28.08
C VAL A 9 -23.16 4.51 -27.56
N ASP A 10 -22.75 3.45 -28.25
CA ASP A 10 -22.93 2.09 -27.76
C ASP A 10 -21.97 1.80 -26.60
N VAL A 11 -22.49 1.25 -25.50
CA VAL A 11 -21.73 1.11 -24.25
C VAL A 11 -21.98 -0.25 -23.63
N GLU A 12 -20.94 -1.07 -23.63
CA GLU A 12 -20.83 -2.32 -22.90
C GLU A 12 -20.19 -2.09 -21.51
N VAL A 13 -20.60 -2.88 -20.53
CA VAL A 13 -20.12 -2.80 -19.15
C VAL A 13 -19.81 -4.19 -18.61
N GLY A 14 -18.93 -4.28 -17.62
CA GLY A 14 -18.56 -5.55 -17.00
C GLY A 14 -17.57 -6.40 -17.81
N VAL A 15 -17.02 -5.86 -18.89
CA VAL A 15 -15.94 -6.52 -19.65
C VAL A 15 -14.70 -6.62 -18.77
N LEU A 16 -14.24 -7.85 -18.51
CA LEU A 16 -13.10 -8.15 -17.62
C LEU A 16 -13.23 -7.47 -16.24
N ALA A 17 -14.43 -7.48 -15.68
CA ALA A 17 -14.71 -6.81 -14.40
C ALA A 17 -13.78 -7.31 -13.28
N ASP A 18 -13.60 -8.63 -13.18
CA ASP A 18 -12.78 -9.24 -12.14
C ASP A 18 -11.30 -8.83 -12.30
N GLU A 19 -10.77 -8.81 -13.52
CA GLU A 19 -9.40 -8.36 -13.79
C GLU A 19 -9.23 -6.86 -13.55
N ALA A 20 -10.21 -6.05 -13.96
CA ALA A 20 -10.21 -4.62 -13.70
C ALA A 20 -10.25 -4.33 -12.19
N GLU A 21 -11.03 -5.07 -11.42
CA GLU A 21 -11.07 -4.98 -9.96
C GLU A 21 -9.74 -5.39 -9.32
N LEU A 22 -9.01 -6.37 -9.86
CA LEU A 22 -7.67 -6.72 -9.38
C LEU A 22 -6.70 -5.55 -9.55
N VAL A 23 -6.72 -4.87 -10.69
CA VAL A 23 -5.85 -3.72 -10.99
C VAL A 23 -6.26 -2.50 -10.17
N LEU A 24 -7.56 -2.22 -10.10
CA LEU A 24 -8.12 -1.04 -9.44
C LEU A 24 -8.28 -1.21 -7.93
N ARG A 25 -7.99 -2.39 -7.37
CA ARG A 25 -8.22 -2.69 -5.95
C ARG A 25 -7.72 -1.60 -5.02
N PRO A 26 -6.45 -1.13 -5.07
CA PRO A 26 -6.00 -0.08 -4.17
C PRO A 26 -6.87 1.18 -4.24
N TRP A 27 -7.24 1.58 -5.45
CA TRP A 27 -8.04 2.78 -5.68
C TRP A 27 -9.50 2.61 -5.23
N LEU A 28 -10.15 1.50 -5.59
CA LEU A 28 -11.53 1.18 -5.18
C LEU A 28 -11.64 1.02 -3.66
N THR A 29 -10.66 0.35 -3.05
CA THR A 29 -10.54 0.23 -1.61
C THR A 29 -10.47 1.60 -0.95
N ALA A 30 -9.60 2.48 -1.46
CA ALA A 30 -9.43 3.80 -0.88
C ALA A 30 -10.72 4.63 -0.96
N LEU A 31 -11.38 4.62 -2.12
CA LEU A 31 -12.65 5.30 -2.33
C LEU A 31 -13.77 4.74 -1.44
N GLY A 32 -13.83 3.42 -1.29
CA GLY A 32 -14.84 2.75 -0.48
C GLY A 32 -14.70 3.05 1.02
N ARG A 33 -13.47 3.21 1.52
CA ARG A 33 -13.20 3.48 2.94
C ARG A 33 -13.09 4.97 3.29
N GLY A 34 -12.73 5.83 2.34
CA GLY A 34 -12.38 7.22 2.63
C GLY A 34 -11.02 7.39 3.31
N THR A 35 -10.13 6.41 3.12
CA THR A 35 -8.75 6.37 3.63
C THR A 35 -7.85 5.77 2.54
N PRO A 36 -6.56 6.12 2.42
CA PRO A 36 -5.68 5.54 1.40
C PRO A 36 -5.54 4.02 1.58
N PHE A 37 -5.24 3.32 0.49
CA PHE A 37 -4.75 1.95 0.54
C PHE A 37 -3.32 1.95 1.08
N VAL A 38 -3.10 1.27 2.21
CA VAL A 38 -1.82 1.30 2.93
C VAL A 38 -1.03 0.02 2.65
N THR A 39 0.15 0.19 2.07
CA THR A 39 1.15 -0.87 1.92
C THR A 39 2.28 -0.67 2.92
N TRP A 40 2.62 -1.70 3.70
CA TRP A 40 3.82 -1.72 4.54
C TRP A 40 4.91 -2.54 3.88
N ALA A 41 6.07 -1.95 3.61
CA ALA A 41 7.23 -2.66 3.10
C ALA A 41 8.39 -2.64 4.10
N TYR A 42 9.01 -3.80 4.31
CA TYR A 42 10.17 -3.94 5.19
C TYR A 42 11.08 -5.13 4.80
N SER A 43 12.32 -5.11 5.31
CA SER A 43 13.24 -6.24 5.23
C SER A 43 13.17 -7.07 6.50
N ALA A 44 13.06 -8.38 6.36
CA ALA A 44 13.08 -9.33 7.47
C ALA A 44 14.50 -9.90 7.73
N ASP A 45 15.54 -9.16 7.37
CA ASP A 45 16.91 -9.42 7.79
C ASP A 45 17.07 -9.09 9.28
N ALA A 46 17.64 -10.03 10.05
CA ALA A 46 17.87 -9.89 11.49
C ALA A 46 19.03 -8.93 11.83
N GLU A 47 19.96 -8.68 10.90
CA GLU A 47 21.11 -7.79 11.12
C GLU A 47 20.83 -6.36 10.65
N ASP A 48 20.07 -6.18 9.57
CA ASP A 48 19.66 -4.86 9.11
C ASP A 48 18.22 -4.80 8.57
N HIS A 49 17.29 -4.59 9.50
CA HIS A 49 15.88 -4.39 9.18
C HIS A 49 15.62 -3.07 8.40
N ARG A 50 16.62 -2.18 8.28
CA ARG A 50 16.45 -0.81 7.75
C ARG A 50 16.61 -0.73 6.24
N GLN A 51 17.30 -1.69 5.63
CA GLN A 51 17.53 -1.67 4.19
C GLN A 51 16.49 -2.52 3.47
N VAL A 52 15.40 -1.87 3.05
CA VAL A 52 14.52 -2.45 2.03
C VAL A 52 15.28 -2.34 0.70
N PRO A 53 15.46 -3.44 -0.07
CA PRO A 53 15.94 -3.36 -1.44
C PRO A 53 15.15 -2.29 -2.21
N ALA A 54 15.78 -1.66 -3.21
CA ALA A 54 15.15 -0.60 -3.98
C ALA A 54 13.78 -1.05 -4.50
N LEU A 55 12.71 -0.56 -3.87
CA LEU A 55 11.35 -0.82 -4.27
C LEU A 55 10.96 0.25 -5.30
N ASP A 56 10.30 -0.17 -6.37
CA ASP A 56 9.64 0.79 -7.25
C ASP A 56 8.50 1.48 -6.48
N VAL A 57 8.74 2.73 -6.14
CA VAL A 57 7.80 3.56 -5.38
C VAL A 57 6.92 4.42 -6.28
N HIS A 58 7.16 4.43 -7.60
CA HIS A 58 6.48 5.33 -8.53
C HIS A 58 4.97 5.04 -8.67
N GLY A 59 4.56 3.82 -8.35
CA GLY A 59 3.15 3.40 -8.31
C GLY A 59 2.36 3.86 -7.08
N TYR A 60 2.99 4.60 -6.16
CA TYR A 60 2.34 5.12 -4.95
C TYR A 60 2.20 6.64 -5.03
N ASP A 61 1.10 7.17 -4.48
CA ASP A 61 0.94 8.62 -4.39
C ASP A 61 1.93 9.18 -3.39
N VAL A 62 2.06 8.52 -2.23
CA VAL A 62 2.89 8.96 -1.11
C VAL A 62 3.68 7.81 -0.52
N VAL A 63 4.91 8.11 -0.13
CA VAL A 63 5.81 7.24 0.63
C VAL A 63 6.14 7.90 1.96
N VAL A 64 6.02 7.14 3.04
CA VAL A 64 6.45 7.50 4.39
C VAL A 64 7.78 6.80 4.65
N GLY A 65 8.83 7.58 4.91
CA GLY A 65 10.11 7.07 5.35
C GLY A 65 10.07 6.52 6.79
N PRO A 66 11.13 5.82 7.24
CA PRO A 66 11.21 5.29 8.60
C PRO A 66 11.27 6.39 9.67
N ASP A 67 11.62 7.61 9.28
CA ASP A 67 11.63 8.83 10.06
C ASP A 67 10.29 9.57 10.07
N GLY A 68 9.28 9.06 9.37
CA GLY A 68 7.95 9.69 9.25
C GLY A 68 7.87 10.79 8.20
N GLN A 69 8.93 11.04 7.43
CA GLN A 69 8.93 12.03 6.35
C GLN A 69 8.05 11.55 5.19
N LEU A 70 7.23 12.45 4.66
CA LEU A 70 6.36 12.21 3.52
C LEU A 70 7.00 12.71 2.24
N ARG A 71 6.95 11.89 1.20
CA ARG A 71 7.34 12.28 -0.16
C ARG A 71 6.41 11.66 -1.18
N GLU A 72 6.31 12.27 -2.35
CA GLU A 72 5.62 11.64 -3.48
C GLU A 72 6.37 10.37 -3.92
N GLY A 73 5.64 9.36 -4.36
CA GLY A 73 6.24 8.18 -5.00
C GLY A 73 6.91 8.54 -6.32
N THR A 74 6.29 9.43 -7.09
CA THR A 74 6.89 10.07 -8.26
C THR A 74 7.03 11.56 -7.98
N PRO A 75 8.25 12.11 -7.78
CA PRO A 75 8.43 13.52 -7.48
C PRO A 75 7.78 14.44 -8.53
N GLY A 76 6.83 15.27 -8.09
CA GLY A 76 6.08 16.18 -8.96
C GLY A 76 5.01 15.48 -9.82
N GLY A 77 4.67 14.22 -9.52
CA GLY A 77 3.74 13.41 -10.29
C GLY A 77 2.28 13.91 -10.22
N HIS A 78 1.97 14.71 -9.20
CA HIS A 78 0.61 15.23 -8.95
C HIS A 78 0.44 16.72 -9.32
N GLY A 79 1.48 17.35 -9.87
CA GLY A 79 1.51 18.78 -10.18
C GLY A 79 1.38 19.68 -8.94
N ASP A 80 1.14 20.97 -9.14
CA ASP A 80 1.24 21.99 -8.08
C ASP A 80 0.08 21.98 -7.07
N THR A 81 -0.95 21.16 -7.30
CA THR A 81 -2.16 21.13 -6.46
C THR A 81 -2.03 20.18 -5.27
N PHE A 82 -1.13 19.21 -5.35
CA PHE A 82 -0.95 18.20 -4.32
C PHE A 82 0.11 18.64 -3.33
N VAL A 83 -0.34 18.98 -2.12
CA VAL A 83 0.53 19.51 -1.06
C VAL A 83 0.59 18.52 0.09
N LEU A 84 1.76 17.93 0.30
CA LEU A 84 2.01 17.02 1.41
C LEU A 84 2.44 17.79 2.67
N PRO A 85 2.03 17.34 3.87
CA PRO A 85 2.40 18.01 5.12
C PRO A 85 3.89 17.88 5.51
N GLY A 86 4.79 17.44 4.63
CA GLY A 86 6.23 17.23 4.87
C GLY A 86 6.51 16.04 5.79
N GLU A 87 5.80 15.95 6.90
CA GLU A 87 5.84 14.87 7.87
C GLU A 87 4.44 14.27 8.08
N LEU A 88 4.41 13.02 8.51
CA LEU A 88 3.17 12.35 8.86
C LEU A 88 2.47 13.12 10.01
N PRO A 89 1.20 13.53 9.83
CA PRO A 89 0.47 14.24 10.87
C PRO A 89 0.40 13.46 12.18
N GLN A 90 0.42 14.19 13.30
CA GLN A 90 0.23 13.60 14.63
C GLN A 90 -1.24 13.27 14.86
N GLY A 91 -1.53 12.16 15.55
CA GLY A 91 -2.91 11.78 15.90
C GLY A 91 -3.14 10.27 15.85
N SER A 92 -4.41 9.87 15.94
CA SER A 92 -4.76 8.46 15.75
C SER A 92 -4.54 8.07 14.28
N PRO A 93 -4.06 6.85 13.99
CA PRO A 93 -3.83 6.36 12.64
C PRO A 93 -5.00 6.61 11.68
N GLU A 94 -6.24 6.43 12.13
CA GLU A 94 -7.46 6.63 11.33
C GLU A 94 -7.61 8.08 10.90
N LYS A 95 -7.40 9.03 11.82
CA LYS A 95 -7.51 10.46 11.52
C LYS A 95 -6.41 10.92 10.57
N VAL A 96 -5.20 10.37 10.73
CA VAL A 96 -4.08 10.64 9.83
C VAL A 96 -4.42 10.16 8.41
N LEU A 97 -4.89 8.92 8.26
CA LEU A 97 -5.29 8.40 6.95
C LEU A 97 -6.46 9.19 6.35
N GLN A 98 -7.47 9.57 7.13
CA GLN A 98 -8.57 10.41 6.66
C GLN A 98 -8.08 11.77 6.15
N ALA A 99 -7.13 12.40 6.86
CA ALA A 99 -6.54 13.67 6.43
C ALA A 99 -5.74 13.52 5.14
N LEU A 100 -4.94 12.47 5.00
CA LEU A 100 -4.21 12.16 3.76
C LEU A 100 -5.18 11.90 2.60
N TYR A 101 -6.26 11.15 2.84
CA TYR A 101 -7.29 10.92 1.83
C TYR A 101 -7.99 12.21 1.39
N ALA A 102 -8.31 13.10 2.34
CA ALA A 102 -8.88 14.41 2.05
C ALA A 102 -7.93 15.30 1.24
N ALA A 103 -6.61 15.13 1.42
CA ALA A 103 -5.57 15.78 0.62
C ALA A 103 -5.36 15.14 -0.77
N GLY A 104 -6.10 14.08 -1.12
CA GLY A 104 -6.06 13.44 -2.43
C GLY A 104 -5.26 12.14 -2.48
N VAL A 105 -4.62 11.71 -1.39
CA VAL A 105 -3.86 10.47 -1.33
C VAL A 105 -4.80 9.26 -1.48
N ARG A 106 -4.49 8.34 -2.38
CA ARG A 106 -5.23 7.07 -2.59
C ARG A 106 -4.37 5.86 -2.30
N SER A 107 -3.05 5.97 -2.42
CA SER A 107 -2.09 4.92 -2.10
C SER A 107 -0.95 5.46 -1.23
N LEU A 108 -0.67 4.74 -0.14
CA LEU A 108 0.36 5.09 0.83
C LEU A 108 1.31 3.91 1.02
N LEU A 109 2.60 4.13 0.79
CA LEU A 109 3.65 3.17 1.10
C LEU A 109 4.37 3.57 2.39
N MET A 110 4.42 2.68 3.37
CA MET A 110 5.19 2.86 4.60
C MET A 110 6.47 2.02 4.54
N LEU A 111 7.62 2.69 4.43
CA LEU A 111 8.95 2.06 4.47
C LEU A 111 9.44 2.07 5.92
N SER A 112 9.26 0.98 6.67
CA SER A 112 9.77 0.93 8.05
C SER A 112 10.04 -0.48 8.53
N ALA A 113 11.18 -0.67 9.22
CA ALA A 113 11.57 -1.91 9.86
C ALA A 113 10.49 -2.42 10.84
N ARG A 114 10.16 -1.62 11.87
CA ARG A 114 9.16 -1.85 12.93
C ARG A 114 8.80 -0.51 13.60
N GLY A 115 7.71 -0.44 14.37
CA GLY A 115 7.27 0.79 15.06
C GLY A 115 6.12 1.53 14.35
N LEU A 116 6.42 2.42 13.40
CA LEU A 116 5.40 3.27 12.77
C LEU A 116 4.38 2.45 11.98
N ALA A 117 4.81 1.58 11.07
CA ALA A 117 3.88 0.74 10.31
C ALA A 117 3.16 -0.30 11.18
N GLU A 118 3.79 -0.79 12.26
CA GLU A 118 3.17 -1.71 13.22
C GLU A 118 2.01 -1.05 13.97
N LEU A 119 2.09 0.24 14.27
CA LEU A 119 0.97 1.01 14.84
C LEU A 119 -0.28 0.94 13.94
N TYR A 120 -0.09 1.13 12.63
CA TYR A 120 -1.18 1.06 11.65
C TYR A 120 -1.65 -0.38 11.43
N ALA A 121 -0.74 -1.35 11.44
CA ALA A 121 -1.07 -2.77 11.31
C ALA A 121 -1.92 -3.26 12.50
N ASN A 122 -1.53 -2.91 13.73
CA ASN A 122 -2.27 -3.24 14.96
C ASN A 122 -3.65 -2.58 15.02
N ALA A 123 -3.83 -1.43 14.36
CA ALA A 123 -5.14 -0.79 14.17
C ALA A 123 -5.96 -1.41 13.03
N GLY A 124 -5.44 -2.42 12.32
CA GLY A 124 -6.11 -3.07 11.18
C GLY A 124 -6.14 -2.21 9.92
N LEU A 125 -5.24 -1.22 9.80
CA LEU A 125 -5.25 -0.21 8.73
C LEU A 125 -4.25 -0.50 7.60
N VAL A 126 -3.44 -1.55 7.70
CA VAL A 126 -2.52 -2.00 6.62
C VAL A 126 -3.24 -2.98 5.72
N ASP A 127 -3.37 -2.66 4.43
CA ASP A 127 -4.06 -3.50 3.44
C ASP A 127 -3.13 -4.55 2.84
N GLU A 128 -1.84 -4.22 2.73
CA GLU A 128 -0.84 -5.05 2.07
C GLU A 128 0.51 -4.97 2.76
N ILE A 129 1.21 -6.10 2.79
CA ILE A 129 2.55 -6.22 3.34
C ILE A 129 3.49 -6.74 2.25
N LEU A 130 4.62 -6.07 2.09
CA LEU A 130 5.74 -6.47 1.24
C LEU A 130 6.94 -6.80 2.13
N VAL A 131 7.32 -8.08 2.17
CA VAL A 131 8.46 -8.52 2.98
C VAL A 131 9.59 -8.95 2.06
N HIS A 132 10.72 -8.28 2.20
CA HIS A 132 11.96 -8.68 1.55
C HIS A 132 12.72 -9.61 2.48
N LEU A 133 12.94 -10.84 2.02
CA LEU A 133 13.70 -11.87 2.72
C LEU A 133 15.06 -12.01 2.03
N PRO A 134 16.20 -11.89 2.75
CA PRO A 134 17.50 -12.07 2.15
C PRO A 134 17.64 -13.47 1.53
N GLY A 135 18.34 -13.59 0.41
CA GLY A 135 18.57 -14.87 -0.29
C GLY A 135 19.49 -15.84 0.46
N ARG A 136 20.00 -15.45 1.63
CA ARG A 136 20.84 -16.26 2.52
C ARG A 136 20.05 -16.60 3.77
N ALA A 137 20.09 -17.85 4.21
CA ALA A 137 19.50 -18.26 5.47
C ALA A 137 20.12 -17.43 6.61
N ALA A 138 19.29 -16.66 7.31
CA ALA A 138 19.72 -15.98 8.52
C ALA A 138 20.20 -17.03 9.53
N SER A 139 21.27 -16.72 10.26
CA SER A 139 21.82 -17.59 11.31
C SER A 139 20.88 -17.76 12.51
N SER A 140 19.84 -16.92 12.58
CA SER A 140 18.75 -16.93 13.55
C SER A 140 17.43 -16.91 12.79
N PRO A 141 16.34 -17.47 13.33
CA PRO A 141 15.01 -17.26 12.75
C PRO A 141 14.75 -15.75 12.65
N GLY A 142 14.66 -15.24 11.41
CA GLY A 142 14.26 -13.86 11.14
C GLY A 142 12.88 -13.59 11.75
N GLY A 143 12.64 -12.34 12.13
CA GLY A 143 11.44 -11.96 12.87
C GLY A 143 10.14 -12.48 12.22
N GLU A 144 9.18 -12.88 13.05
CA GLU A 144 7.89 -13.40 12.56
C GLU A 144 7.23 -12.42 11.60
N LEU A 145 6.78 -12.96 10.47
CA LEU A 145 5.86 -12.30 9.57
C LEU A 145 4.55 -12.07 10.35
N PRO A 146 3.99 -10.85 10.40
CA PRO A 146 2.66 -10.64 10.93
C PRO A 146 1.66 -11.30 9.97
N SER A 147 1.39 -12.59 10.18
CA SER A 147 0.51 -13.40 9.34
C SER A 147 -0.93 -13.40 9.87
N ALA A 148 -1.16 -12.95 11.10
CA ALA A 148 -2.50 -12.85 11.67
C ALA A 148 -3.33 -11.83 10.87
N GLY A 149 -4.37 -12.31 10.20
CA GLY A 149 -5.24 -11.49 9.35
C GLY A 149 -4.69 -11.18 7.96
N PHE A 150 -3.58 -11.82 7.54
CA PHE A 150 -3.00 -11.65 6.21
C PHE A 150 -2.80 -13.00 5.50
N ARG A 151 -3.11 -13.03 4.21
CA ARG A 151 -2.87 -14.16 3.32
C ARG A 151 -1.70 -13.85 2.39
N VAL A 152 -0.76 -14.79 2.26
CA VAL A 152 0.27 -14.73 1.22
C VAL A 152 -0.41 -14.80 -0.15
N SER A 153 -0.25 -13.74 -0.93
CA SER A 153 -0.83 -13.58 -2.27
C SER A 153 0.17 -13.83 -3.39
N ALA A 154 1.46 -13.59 -3.14
CA ALA A 154 2.53 -13.89 -4.08
C ALA A 154 3.88 -14.09 -3.37
N VAL A 155 4.73 -14.92 -3.97
CA VAL A 155 6.14 -15.05 -3.60
C VAL A 155 6.96 -14.96 -4.88
N ARG A 156 7.94 -14.06 -4.92
CA ARG A 156 8.81 -13.85 -6.08
C ARG A 156 10.27 -13.93 -5.67
N ARG A 157 11.04 -14.78 -6.33
CA ARG A 157 12.50 -14.80 -6.21
C ARG A 157 13.09 -13.74 -7.14
N LEU A 158 13.81 -12.79 -6.57
CA LEU A 158 14.63 -11.82 -7.27
C LEU A 158 16.10 -12.29 -7.22
N GLU A 159 17.03 -11.54 -7.82
CA GLU A 159 18.42 -12.01 -7.99
C GLU A 159 19.09 -12.36 -6.65
N ASP A 160 18.91 -11.52 -5.63
CA ASP A 160 19.58 -11.58 -4.33
C ASP A 160 18.62 -11.77 -3.13
N HIS A 161 17.31 -11.69 -3.34
CA HIS A 161 16.31 -11.78 -2.27
C HIS A 161 14.98 -12.38 -2.73
N VAL A 162 14.11 -12.70 -1.79
CA VAL A 162 12.73 -13.14 -2.04
C VAL A 162 11.78 -12.03 -1.58
N LEU A 163 10.85 -11.64 -2.44
CA LEU A 163 9.75 -10.75 -2.08
C LEU A 163 8.50 -11.57 -1.81
N VAL A 164 7.98 -11.46 -0.60
CA VAL A 164 6.69 -12.02 -0.19
C VAL A 164 5.67 -10.90 -0.14
N ARG A 165 4.55 -11.07 -0.85
CA ARG A 165 3.39 -10.18 -0.81
C ARG A 165 2.28 -10.84 -0.03
N ALA A 166 1.82 -10.19 1.03
CA ALA A 166 0.67 -10.64 1.82
C ALA A 166 -0.43 -9.57 1.79
N GLN A 167 -1.67 -10.00 1.61
CA GLN A 167 -2.83 -9.12 1.56
C GLN A 167 -3.70 -9.36 2.79
N ARG A 168 -4.27 -8.31 3.34
CA ARG A 168 -5.21 -8.44 4.46
C ARG A 168 -6.39 -9.31 4.00
N GLU A 169 -6.80 -10.24 4.85
CA GLU A 169 -7.99 -11.05 4.63
C GLU A 169 -9.24 -10.19 4.88
N ASP A 170 -9.53 -9.31 3.93
CA ASP A 170 -10.78 -8.56 3.92
C ASP A 170 -11.89 -9.38 3.23
N PRO A 171 -13.16 -9.21 3.63
CA PRO A 171 -14.27 -9.63 2.79
C PRO A 171 -14.18 -8.92 1.42
N PRO A 172 -14.61 -9.58 0.33
CA PRO A 172 -14.51 -9.00 -1.01
C PRO A 172 -15.16 -7.63 -1.08
N PHE A 173 -14.48 -6.69 -1.75
CA PHE A 173 -15.03 -5.38 -2.06
C PHE A 173 -16.37 -5.57 -2.78
N ARG A 174 -17.44 -4.96 -2.25
CA ARG A 174 -18.74 -4.91 -2.92
C ARG A 174 -18.99 -3.46 -3.29
N ALA A 175 -18.86 -3.14 -4.57
CA ALA A 175 -19.37 -1.88 -5.09
C ALA A 175 -20.87 -1.80 -4.76
N ARG A 176 -21.29 -0.70 -4.12
CA ARG A 176 -22.71 -0.41 -3.89
C ARG A 176 -23.33 0.19 -5.13
#